data_AF-A0A0R2LT74-F1
#
_entry.id   AF-A0A0R2LT74-F1
#
_cell.length_a   1.000
_cell.length_b   1.000
_cell.length_c   1.000
_cell.angle_alpha   90.00
_cell.angle_beta   90.00
_cell.angle_gamma   90.00
#
_symmetry.space_group_name_H-M   'P 1'
#
loop_
_entity.id
_entity.type
_entity.pdbx_description
1 polymer ?
#
loop_
_entity_poly.entity_id
_entity_poly.type
_entity_poly.pdbx_seq_one_letter_code
_entity_poly.pdbx_strand_id
1 'polypeptide(L)'
;MHSFSKWRPWIAIITACITIGGPLAVIINGFILMAQNDPLHSDVLVLFGVLVLGIVGLVGVIAYGIHCYRVGWRGLSRLQRILFSIYGVIFIIGFCVWLGFLGIIPYQWVDWIIYGRTGY
;
A
#
# COMPACT_ATOMS: atom_id res chain seq x y z
N MET A 1 2.69 12.76 33.82
CA MET A 1 2.69 11.92 32.60
C MET A 1 2.46 12.80 31.36
N HIS A 2 3.49 13.42 30.77
CA HIS A 2 3.33 14.38 29.65
C HIS A 2 4.26 14.11 28.44
N SER A 3 5.14 13.10 28.51
CA SER A 3 6.15 12.84 27.47
C SER A 3 5.64 11.96 26.32
N PHE A 4 4.72 11.02 26.59
CA PHE A 4 4.26 10.05 25.58
C PHE A 4 3.50 10.68 24.40
N SER A 5 2.88 11.86 24.55
CA SER A 5 2.07 12.43 23.45
C SER A 5 2.92 13.02 22.32
N LYS A 6 4.15 13.49 22.59
CA LYS A 6 5.04 14.07 21.57
C LYS A 6 5.64 13.02 20.63
N TRP A 7 5.80 11.78 21.11
CA TRP A 7 6.40 10.69 20.34
C TRP A 7 5.41 9.92 19.46
N ARG A 8 4.12 9.93 19.81
CA ARG A 8 3.05 9.27 19.02
C ARG A 8 3.06 9.63 17.52
N PRO A 9 3.16 10.91 17.09
CA PRO A 9 3.21 11.23 15.67
C PRO A 9 4.47 10.69 14.99
N TRP A 10 5.63 10.72 15.66
CA TRP A 10 6.87 10.18 15.12
C TRP A 10 6.81 8.67 14.95
N ILE A 11 6.26 7.94 15.93
CA ILE A 11 6.06 6.49 15.83
C ILE A 11 5.14 6.18 14.64
N ALA A 12 4.02 6.90 14.47
CA ALA A 12 3.11 6.68 13.36
C ALA A 12 3.77 6.89 11.99
N ILE A 13 4.64 7.90 11.87
CA ILE A 13 5.41 8.17 10.64
C ILE A 13 6.42 7.05 10.41
N ILE A 14 7.20 6.66 11.41
CA ILE A 14 8.20 5.59 11.28
C ILE A 14 7.54 4.28 10.90
N THR A 15 6.43 3.93 11.56
CA THR A 15 5.66 2.74 11.21
C THR A 15 5.16 2.82 9.78
N ALA A 16 4.58 3.94 9.35
CA ALA A 16 4.14 4.11 7.96
C ALA A 16 5.29 3.98 6.95
N CYS A 17 6.46 4.56 7.24
CA CYS A 17 7.64 4.44 6.39
C CYS A 17 8.10 2.99 6.26
N ILE A 18 8.06 2.20 7.34
CA ILE A 18 8.49 0.80 7.31
C ILE A 18 7.43 -0.06 6.60
N THR A 19 6.15 0.08 6.96
CA THR A 19 5.07 -0.78 6.46
C THR A 19 4.70 -0.48 5.02
N ILE A 20 4.87 0.75 4.55
CA ILE A 20 4.65 1.14 3.15
C ILE A 20 5.96 1.04 2.36
N GLY A 21 7.06 1.53 2.93
CA GLY A 21 8.35 1.57 2.24
C GLY A 21 8.97 0.19 2.02
N GLY A 22 8.80 -0.75 2.96
CA GLY A 22 9.28 -2.13 2.80
C GLY A 22 8.71 -2.81 1.56
N PRO A 23 7.37 -2.92 1.43
CA PRO A 23 6.75 -3.49 0.23
C PRO A 23 7.06 -2.70 -1.05
N LEU A 24 7.17 -1.37 -0.99
CA LEU A 24 7.60 -0.56 -2.14
C LEU A 24 9.02 -0.93 -2.60
N ALA A 25 9.96 -1.16 -1.68
CA ALA A 25 11.31 -1.58 -2.02
C ALA A 25 11.31 -2.96 -2.71
N VAL A 26 10.44 -3.88 -2.27
CA VAL A 26 10.25 -5.20 -2.92
C VAL A 26 9.71 -5.03 -4.35
N ILE A 27 8.71 -4.17 -4.54
CA ILE A 27 8.17 -3.85 -5.87
C ILE A 27 9.26 -3.29 -6.79
N ILE A 28 10.04 -2.31 -6.31
CA ILE A 28 11.14 -1.70 -7.08
C ILE A 28 12.18 -2.76 -7.45
N ASN A 29 12.55 -3.64 -6.51
CA ASN A 29 13.50 -4.72 -6.79
C ASN A 29 12.95 -5.69 -7.85
N GLY A 30 11.66 -6.02 -7.79
CA GLY A 30 10.98 -6.82 -8.82
C GLY A 30 11.09 -6.18 -10.21
N PHE A 31 10.86 -4.88 -10.33
CA PHE A 31 11.03 -4.16 -11.61
C PHE A 31 12.47 -4.13 -12.10
N ILE A 32 13.45 -3.96 -11.21
CA ILE A 32 14.88 -3.98 -11.57
C ILE A 32 15.25 -5.35 -12.15
N LEU A 33 14.79 -6.43 -11.51
CA LEU A 33 15.05 -7.80 -11.97
C LEU A 33 14.35 -8.09 -13.30
N MET A 34 13.14 -7.56 -13.53
CA MET A 34 12.49 -7.62 -14.85
C MET A 34 13.34 -6.93 -15.93
N ALA A 35 13.87 -5.74 -15.64
CA ALA A 35 14.69 -4.99 -16.59
C ALA A 35 16.02 -5.71 -16.92
N GLN A 36 16.52 -6.54 -15.99
CA GLN A 36 17.70 -7.37 -16.18
C GLN A 36 17.42 -8.69 -16.93
N ASN A 37 16.18 -8.92 -17.36
CA ASN A 37 15.72 -10.19 -17.94
C ASN A 37 16.04 -11.41 -17.06
N ASP A 38 16.03 -11.23 -15.73
CA ASP A 38 16.28 -12.32 -14.81
C ASP A 38 15.13 -13.34 -14.91
N PRO A 39 15.42 -14.63 -15.20
CA PRO A 39 14.41 -15.68 -15.30
C PRO A 39 13.74 -16.04 -13.96
N LEU A 40 14.24 -15.54 -12.82
CA LEU A 40 13.64 -15.74 -11.51
C LEU A 40 12.41 -14.85 -11.29
N HIS A 41 11.28 -15.20 -11.94
CA HIS A 41 9.89 -14.85 -11.57
C HIS A 41 9.75 -13.45 -10.91
N SER A 42 10.31 -12.45 -11.58
CA SER A 42 10.43 -11.09 -11.07
C SER A 42 9.06 -10.40 -10.93
N ASP A 43 8.07 -10.89 -11.68
CA ASP A 43 6.64 -10.60 -11.57
C ASP A 43 6.02 -11.04 -10.25
N VAL A 44 6.46 -12.18 -9.69
CA VAL A 44 5.99 -12.66 -8.39
C VAL A 44 6.42 -11.70 -7.27
N LEU A 45 7.60 -11.10 -7.36
CA LEU A 45 8.06 -10.10 -6.39
C LEU A 45 7.22 -8.83 -6.43
N VAL A 46 6.88 -8.34 -7.63
CA VAL A 46 5.99 -7.19 -7.81
C VAL A 46 4.61 -7.51 -7.24
N LEU A 47 4.02 -8.65 -7.63
CA LEU A 47 2.70 -9.07 -7.17
C LEU A 47 2.65 -9.27 -5.64
N PHE A 48 3.68 -9.88 -5.07
CA PHE A 48 3.81 -10.07 -3.62
C PHE A 48 3.93 -8.72 -2.89
N GLY A 49 4.76 -7.82 -3.40
CA GLY A 49 4.89 -6.48 -2.84
C GLY A 49 3.56 -5.72 -2.86
N VAL A 50 2.81 -5.79 -3.98
CA VAL A 50 1.48 -5.17 -4.09
C VAL A 50 0.45 -5.83 -3.17
N LEU A 51 0.50 -7.15 -2.97
CA LEU A 51 -0.35 -7.85 -1.99
C LEU A 51 -0.13 -7.31 -0.58
N VAL A 52 1.13 -7.28 -0.15
CA VAL A 52 1.47 -6.79 1.20
C VAL A 52 1.07 -5.33 1.35
N LEU A 53 1.29 -4.51 0.31
CA LEU A 53 0.85 -3.12 0.30
C LEU A 53 -0.67 -3.01 0.46
N GLY A 54 -1.44 -3.84 -0.26
CA GLY A 54 -2.90 -3.91 -0.15
C GLY A 54 -3.36 -4.30 1.26
N ILE A 55 -2.76 -5.31 1.89
CA ILE A 55 -3.08 -5.73 3.26
C ILE A 55 -2.76 -4.62 4.26
N VAL A 56 -1.58 -3.99 4.14
CA VAL A 56 -1.19 -2.84 4.98
C VAL A 56 -2.18 -1.69 4.84
N GLY A 57 -2.58 -1.39 3.60
CA GLY A 57 -3.64 -0.43 3.29
C GLY A 57 -4.95 -0.78 4.00
N LEU A 58 -5.43 -2.02 3.88
CA LEU A 58 -6.67 -2.49 4.48
C LEU A 58 -6.64 -2.33 6.00
N VAL A 59 -5.57 -2.78 6.65
CA VAL A 59 -5.40 -2.67 8.11
C VAL A 59 -5.40 -1.19 8.53
N GLY A 60 -4.70 -0.32 7.79
CA GLY A 60 -4.70 1.11 8.03
C GLY A 60 -6.09 1.73 7.90
N VAL A 61 -6.81 1.43 6.82
CA VAL A 61 -8.19 1.91 6.59
C VAL A 61 -9.12 1.45 7.70
N ILE A 62 -9.04 0.19 8.14
CA ILE A 62 -9.88 -0.32 9.23
C ILE A 62 -9.53 0.39 10.55
N ALA A 63 -8.24 0.50 10.89
CA ALA A 63 -7.81 1.11 12.15
C ALA A 63 -8.22 2.59 12.26
N TYR A 64 -7.93 3.38 11.22
CA TYR A 64 -8.31 4.80 11.18
C TYR A 64 -9.80 4.99 10.91
N GLY A 65 -10.46 4.08 10.20
CA GLY A 65 -11.89 4.07 9.97
C GLY A 65 -12.69 3.86 11.26
N ILE A 66 -12.29 2.90 12.10
CA ILE A 66 -12.88 2.70 13.43
C ILE A 66 -12.68 3.95 14.30
N HIS A 67 -11.48 4.54 14.26
CA HIS A 67 -11.21 5.77 15.00
C HIS A 67 -12.04 6.94 14.47
N CYS A 68 -12.23 7.03 13.16
CA CYS A 68 -13.10 8.03 12.53
C CYS A 68 -14.56 7.85 12.93
N TYR A 69 -15.06 6.61 12.98
CA TYR A 69 -16.42 6.31 13.40
C TYR A 69 -16.69 6.73 14.85
N ARG A 70 -15.71 6.54 15.75
CA ARG A 70 -15.85 6.88 17.18
C ARG A 70 -15.77 8.38 17.47
N VAL A 71 -14.85 9.11 16.83
CA VAL A 71 -14.56 10.53 17.16
C VAL A 71 -15.16 11.49 16.13
N GLY A 72 -15.66 10.96 15.01
CA GLY A 72 -16.12 11.74 13.87
C GLY A 72 -14.98 12.30 13.03
N TRP A 73 -15.26 12.56 11.75
CA TRP A 73 -14.26 13.09 10.80
C TRP A 73 -13.59 14.38 11.31
N ARG A 74 -14.38 15.28 11.90
CA ARG A 74 -13.90 16.57 12.42
C ARG A 74 -13.00 16.43 13.65
N GLY A 75 -13.13 15.34 14.41
CA GLY A 75 -12.32 15.06 15.60
C GLY A 75 -10.96 14.41 15.32
N LEU A 76 -10.70 13.97 14.08
CA LEU A 76 -9.39 13.47 13.68
C LEU A 76 -8.38 14.60 13.50
N SER A 77 -7.16 14.38 14.00
CA SER A 77 -6.03 15.26 13.73
C SER A 77 -5.67 15.26 12.24
N ARG A 78 -5.04 16.34 11.77
CA ARG A 78 -4.63 16.48 10.36
C ARG A 78 -3.76 15.30 9.89
N LEU A 79 -2.83 14.85 10.73
CA LEU A 79 -1.95 13.72 10.45
C LEU A 79 -2.72 12.40 10.30
N GLN A 80 -3.69 12.12 11.17
CA GLN A 80 -4.50 10.90 11.07
C GLN A 80 -5.36 10.89 9.80
N ARG A 81 -5.89 12.04 9.37
CA ARG A 81 -6.62 12.14 8.10
C ARG A 81 -5.71 11.87 6.91
N ILE A 82 -4.51 12.44 6.91
CA ILE A 82 -3.52 12.20 5.85
C ILE A 82 -3.16 10.72 5.79
N LEU A 83 -2.85 10.09 6.92
CA LEU A 83 -2.53 8.67 6.98
C LEU A 83 -3.71 7.80 6.51
N PHE A 84 -4.93 8.10 6.94
CA PHE A 84 -6.13 7.39 6.47
C PHE A 84 -6.29 7.48 4.95
N SER A 85 -6.11 8.67 4.36
CA SER A 85 -6.14 8.83 2.90
C SER A 85 -5.05 8.03 2.20
N ILE A 86 -3.81 8.05 2.72
CA ILE A 86 -2.67 7.30 2.15
C ILE A 86 -2.96 5.80 2.18
N TYR A 87 -3.35 5.25 3.34
CA TYR A 87 -3.69 3.83 3.47
C TYR A 87 -4.89 3.46 2.60
N GLY A 88 -5.86 4.37 2.43
CA GLY A 88 -7.00 4.20 1.54
C GLY A 88 -6.59 4.06 0.07
N VAL A 89 -5.77 4.98 -0.44
CA VAL A 89 -5.27 4.92 -1.82
C VAL A 89 -4.47 3.64 -2.05
N ILE A 90 -3.59 3.31 -1.11
CA ILE A 90 -2.79 2.07 -1.16
C ILE A 90 -3.66 0.83 -1.19
N PHE A 91 -4.69 0.76 -0.33
CA PHE A 91 -5.62 -0.36 -0.30
C PHE A 91 -6.35 -0.50 -1.63
N ILE A 92 -6.87 0.60 -2.18
CA ILE A 92 -7.58 0.59 -3.46
C ILE A 92 -6.67 0.06 -4.57
N ILE A 93 -5.44 0.57 -4.68
CA ILE A 93 -4.47 0.10 -5.68
C ILE A 93 -4.19 -1.40 -5.50
N GLY A 94 -3.86 -1.84 -4.29
CA GLY A 94 -3.56 -3.24 -4.02
C GLY A 94 -4.74 -4.17 -4.29
N PHE A 95 -5.95 -3.78 -3.87
CA PHE A 95 -7.18 -4.53 -4.11
C PHE A 95 -7.50 -4.62 -5.60
N CYS A 96 -7.40 -3.51 -6.33
CA CYS A 96 -7.61 -3.45 -7.77
C CYS A 96 -6.64 -4.34 -8.55
N VAL A 97 -5.34 -4.30 -8.25
CA VAL A 97 -4.33 -5.18 -8.87
C VAL A 97 -4.67 -6.64 -8.61
N TRP A 98 -5.06 -6.98 -7.38
CA TRP A 98 -5.45 -8.35 -7.04
C TRP A 98 -6.72 -8.82 -7.75
N LEU A 99 -7.73 -7.97 -7.85
CA LEU A 99 -8.94 -8.30 -8.61
C LEU A 99 -8.64 -8.56 -10.09
N GLY A 100 -7.73 -7.78 -10.70
CA GLY A 100 -7.33 -8.00 -12.09
C GLY A 100 -6.51 -9.28 -12.26
N PHE A 101 -5.59 -9.56 -11.32
CA PHE A 101 -4.81 -10.81 -11.30
C PHE A 101 -5.70 -12.05 -11.15
N LEU A 102 -6.75 -11.98 -10.32
CA LEU A 102 -7.74 -13.05 -10.17
C LEU A 102 -8.73 -13.15 -11.34
N GLY A 103 -8.63 -12.28 -12.34
CA GLY A 103 -9.53 -12.26 -13.50
C GLY A 103 -10.94 -11.75 -13.21
N ILE A 104 -11.16 -11.07 -12.09
CA ILE A 104 -12.48 -10.56 -11.68
C ILE A 104 -12.82 -9.27 -12.43
N ILE A 105 -11.82 -8.44 -12.73
CA ILE A 105 -11.96 -7.18 -13.48
C ILE A 105 -10.98 -7.14 -14.66
N PRO A 106 -11.21 -6.29 -15.69
CA PRO A 106 -10.37 -6.26 -16.88
C PRO A 106 -8.90 -6.01 -16.54
N TYR A 107 -8.01 -6.89 -17.00
CA TYR A 107 -6.62 -6.94 -16.53
C TYR A 107 -5.66 -5.95 -17.21
N GLN A 108 -6.07 -5.28 -18.30
CA GLN A 108 -5.17 -4.51 -19.19
C GLN A 108 -4.32 -3.43 -18.47
N TRP A 109 -4.88 -2.74 -17.48
CA TRP A 109 -4.17 -1.73 -16.69
C TRP A 109 -3.39 -2.36 -15.53
N VAL A 110 -3.80 -3.54 -15.05
CA VAL A 110 -3.06 -4.33 -14.08
C VAL A 110 -1.79 -4.92 -14.71
N ASP A 111 -1.85 -5.27 -15.99
CA ASP A 111 -0.71 -5.75 -16.76
C ASP A 111 0.42 -4.72 -16.85
N TRP A 112 0.07 -3.43 -17.01
CA TRP A 112 1.05 -2.35 -16.94
C TRP A 112 1.67 -2.22 -15.55
N ILE A 113 0.88 -2.39 -14.48
CA ILE A 113 1.39 -2.31 -13.11
C ILE A 113 2.30 -3.50 -12.77
N ILE A 114 1.97 -4.70 -13.24
CA ILE A 114 2.75 -5.92 -12.93
C ILE A 114 3.99 -6.01 -13.81
N TYR A 115 3.84 -5.80 -15.12
CA TYR A 115 4.88 -6.09 -16.11
C TYR A 115 5.51 -4.84 -16.74
N GLY A 116 5.02 -3.64 -16.43
CA GLY A 116 5.52 -2.40 -17.02
C GLY A 116 5.22 -2.24 -18.51
N ARG A 117 4.35 -3.09 -19.09
CA ARG A 117 3.99 -3.06 -20.52
C ARG A 117 2.62 -2.44 -20.73
N THR A 118 2.53 -1.49 -21.65
CA THR A 118 1.26 -1.10 -22.27
C THR A 118 0.87 -2.19 -23.27
N GLY A 119 -0.21 -2.93 -23.00
CA GLY A 119 -0.67 -4.01 -23.87
C GLY A 119 -0.86 -3.55 -25.32
N TYR A 120 -0.43 -4.39 -26.26
CA TYR A 120 -0.86 -4.40 -27.66
C TYR A 120 -1.70 -5.66 -27.87
#